data_AF-A0A932XU55-F1
#
_entry.id   AF-A0A932XU55-F1
#
_cell.length_a   1.000
_cell.length_b   1.000
_cell.length_c   1.000
_cell.angle_alpha   90.00
_cell.angle_beta   90.00
_cell.angle_gamma   90.00
#
_symmetry.space_group_name_H-M   'P 1'
#
loop_
_entity.id
_entity.type
_entity.pdbx_description
1 polymer ?
#
loop_
_entity_poly.entity_id
_entity_poly.type
_entity_poly.pdbx_seq_one_letter_code
_entity_poly.pdbx_strand_id
1 'polypeptide(L)'
;MGSKSFVIGTIIFSLIILIAAFFLFSGSAEQPVRITSYATSDAERPQVAASKTKADLGTMKVSDQKSAEFIIKNTGKKPLQLSNITTSCGCTVAQVIYRG
;
A
#
# COMPACT_ATOMS: atom_id res chain seq x y z
N MET A 1 -44.38 -33.72 -22.89
CA MET A 1 -43.16 -32.91 -22.67
C MET A 1 -43.24 -32.27 -21.29
N GLY A 2 -42.56 -32.68 -20.23
CA GLY A 2 -41.32 -33.42 -20.07
C GLY A 2 -40.49 -32.66 -19.02
N SER A 3 -40.90 -32.71 -17.75
CA SER A 3 -40.27 -31.98 -16.61
C SER A 3 -38.74 -32.13 -16.57
N LYS A 4 -38.23 -33.27 -17.04
CA LYS A 4 -36.81 -33.58 -17.21
C LYS A 4 -36.09 -32.58 -18.14
N SER A 5 -36.69 -32.17 -19.26
CA SER A 5 -36.07 -31.21 -20.19
C SER A 5 -36.00 -29.79 -19.60
N PHE A 6 -36.94 -29.43 -18.73
CA PHE A 6 -36.94 -28.14 -18.02
C PHE A 6 -35.87 -28.10 -16.93
N VAL A 7 -35.76 -29.18 -16.13
CA VAL A 7 -34.72 -29.32 -15.08
C VAL A 7 -33.31 -29.36 -15.67
N ILE A 8 -33.12 -30.02 -16.81
CA ILE A 8 -31.82 -30.02 -17.50
C ILE A 8 -31.45 -28.59 -17.96
N GLY A 9 -32.42 -27.83 -18.47
CA GLY A 9 -32.21 -26.44 -18.88
C GLY A 9 -31.77 -25.52 -17.74
N THR A 10 -32.39 -25.65 -16.55
CA THR A 10 -32.04 -24.81 -15.39
C THR A 10 -30.66 -25.15 -14.82
N ILE A 11 -30.26 -26.43 -14.84
CA ILE A 11 -28.92 -26.89 -14.41
C ILE A 11 -27.84 -26.36 -15.35
N ILE A 12 -28.08 -26.39 -16.67
CA ILE A 12 -27.12 -25.88 -17.65
C ILE A 12 -26.96 -24.37 -17.50
N PHE A 13 -28.06 -23.64 -17.30
CA PHE A 13 -28.02 -22.18 -17.13
C PHE A 13 -27.28 -21.77 -15.84
N SER A 14 -27.52 -22.47 -14.73
CA SER A 14 -26.80 -22.21 -13.48
C SER A 14 -25.31 -22.55 -13.56
N LEU A 15 -24.95 -23.62 -14.26
CA LEU A 15 -23.54 -23.97 -14.51
C LEU A 15 -22.82 -22.90 -15.34
N ILE A 16 -23.48 -22.37 -16.38
CA ILE A 16 -22.93 -21.29 -17.23
C ILE A 16 -22.69 -20.02 -16.40
N ILE A 17 -23.64 -19.65 -15.53
CA ILE A 17 -23.49 -18.48 -14.65
C ILE A 17 -22.31 -18.66 -13.69
N LEU A 18 -22.16 -19.85 -13.09
CA LEU A 18 -21.06 -20.13 -12.18
C LEU A 18 -19.69 -20.09 -12.88
N ILE A 19 -19.61 -20.61 -14.11
CA ILE A 19 -18.38 -20.55 -14.92
C ILE A 19 -18.05 -19.10 -15.27
N ALA A 20 -19.03 -18.32 -15.72
CA ALA A 20 -18.83 -16.89 -16.04
C ALA A 20 -18.39 -16.09 -14.80
N ALA A 21 -19.00 -16.34 -13.64
CA ALA A 21 -18.62 -15.70 -12.39
C ALA A 21 -17.19 -16.09 -11.96
N PHE A 22 -16.79 -17.35 -12.13
CA PHE A 22 -15.43 -17.81 -11.84
C PHE A 22 -14.39 -17.12 -12.73
N PHE A 23 -14.68 -16.94 -14.02
CA PHE A 23 -13.79 -16.22 -14.95
C PHE A 23 -13.71 -14.72 -14.65
N LEU A 24 -14.82 -14.08 -14.27
CA LEU A 24 -14.83 -12.67 -13.86
C LEU A 24 -14.08 -12.45 -12.54
N PHE A 25 -14.20 -13.38 -11.59
CA PHE A 25 -13.54 -13.27 -10.30
C PHE A 25 -12.03 -13.58 -10.38
N SER A 26 -11.65 -14.53 -11.22
CA SER A 26 -10.23 -14.89 -11.46
C SER A 26 -9.44 -13.82 -12.23
N GLY A 27 -10.13 -12.84 -12.84
CA GLY A 27 -9.54 -11.73 -13.58
C GLY A 27 -8.97 -10.60 -12.73
N SER A 28 -9.06 -10.67 -11.39
CA SER A 28 -8.42 -9.70 -10.50
C SER A 28 -6.91 -9.97 -10.42
N ALA A 29 -6.20 -9.79 -11.54
CA ALA A 29 -4.76 -9.69 -11.53
C ALA A 29 -4.37 -8.49 -10.67
N GLU A 30 -3.68 -8.73 -9.56
CA GLU A 30 -3.13 -7.66 -8.72
C GLU A 30 -2.33 -6.71 -9.61
N GLN A 31 -2.83 -5.48 -9.76
CA GLN A 31 -2.14 -4.45 -10.51
C GLN A 31 -0.79 -4.24 -9.81
N PRO A 32 0.36 -4.43 -10.49
CA PRO A 32 1.64 -4.14 -9.88
C PRO A 32 1.65 -2.66 -9.50
N VAL A 33 1.88 -2.35 -8.22
CA VAL A 33 2.01 -0.99 -7.73
C VAL A 33 3.08 -0.29 -8.59
N ARG A 34 2.64 0.67 -9.43
CA ARG A 34 3.54 1.41 -10.33
C ARG A 34 4.36 2.39 -9.48
N ILE A 35 5.51 1.95 -9.00
CA ILE A 35 6.48 2.85 -8.36
C ILE A 35 7.09 3.72 -9.46
N THR A 36 6.79 5.01 -9.42
CA THR A 36 7.38 5.99 -10.35
C THR A 36 8.83 6.21 -9.93
N SER A 37 9.76 5.67 -10.72
CA SER A 37 11.19 5.89 -10.53
C SER A 37 11.62 7.18 -11.24
N TYR A 38 12.50 7.95 -10.60
CA TYR A 38 13.08 9.18 -11.15
C TYR A 38 14.60 9.03 -11.16
N ALA A 39 15.26 9.50 -12.22
CA ALA A 39 16.71 9.51 -12.28
C ALA A 39 17.27 10.68 -11.47
N THR A 40 18.47 10.52 -10.91
CA THR A 40 19.14 11.62 -10.17
C THR A 40 19.43 12.84 -11.07
N SER A 41 19.58 12.61 -12.38
CA SER A 41 19.78 13.65 -13.40
C SER A 41 18.52 14.46 -13.73
N ASP A 42 17.33 13.99 -13.36
CA ASP A 42 16.09 14.68 -13.69
C ASP A 42 15.97 15.97 -12.87
N ALA A 43 15.95 17.11 -13.55
CA ALA A 43 15.93 18.43 -12.89
C ALA A 43 14.70 18.63 -12.00
N GLU A 44 13.57 18.00 -12.33
CA GLU A 44 12.30 18.16 -11.62
C GLU A 44 11.99 17.05 -10.61
N ARG A 45 12.90 16.09 -10.42
CA ARG A 45 12.71 14.94 -9.53
C ARG A 45 12.26 15.34 -8.12
N PRO A 46 11.57 14.46 -7.38
CA PRO A 46 11.31 14.71 -5.97
C PRO A 46 12.61 14.95 -5.21
N GLN A 47 12.55 15.83 -4.24
CA GLN A 47 13.68 16.15 -3.36
C GLN A 47 13.19 16.03 -1.92
N VAL A 48 13.90 15.22 -1.13
CA VAL A 48 13.54 15.01 0.27
C VAL A 48 14.31 15.99 1.15
N ALA A 49 13.59 16.71 2.01
CA ALA A 49 14.15 17.50 3.08
C ALA A 49 13.59 17.00 4.41
N ALA A 50 14.46 16.72 5.37
CA ALA A 50 14.08 16.34 6.72
C ALA A 50 14.51 17.45 7.68
N SER A 51 13.60 17.90 8.55
CA SER A 51 13.95 18.94 9.54
C SER A 51 15.04 18.47 10.52
N LYS A 52 15.08 17.17 10.80
CA LYS A 52 16.13 16.48 11.56
C LYS A 52 16.15 15.01 11.16
N THR A 53 17.29 14.36 11.36
CA THR A 53 17.48 12.92 11.08
C THR A 53 17.75 12.09 12.33
N LYS A 54 17.90 12.75 13.49
CA LYS A 54 18.17 12.14 14.79
C LYS A 54 17.36 12.82 15.87
N ALA A 55 16.98 12.06 16.89
CA ALA A 55 16.38 12.56 18.11
C ALA A 55 16.94 11.74 19.28
N ASP A 56 17.48 12.42 20.29
CA ASP A 56 17.90 11.79 21.54
C ASP A 56 16.69 11.78 22.49
N LEU A 57 16.29 10.60 22.95
CA LEU A 57 15.20 10.43 23.92
C LEU A 57 15.70 10.54 25.36
N GLY A 58 17.01 10.68 25.56
CA GLY A 58 17.67 10.77 26.85
C GLY A 58 17.55 9.49 27.68
N THR A 59 17.77 9.63 28.99
CA THR A 59 17.53 8.55 29.94
C THR A 59 16.04 8.34 30.15
N MET A 60 15.59 7.09 30.16
CA MET A 60 14.21 6.69 30.39
C MET A 60 14.15 5.31 31.03
N LYS A 61 13.08 5.02 31.77
CA LYS A 61 12.80 3.68 32.28
C LYS A 61 12.19 2.82 31.18
N VAL A 62 12.24 1.50 31.35
CA VAL A 62 11.65 0.52 30.41
C VAL A 62 10.13 0.69 30.29
N SER A 63 9.48 1.15 31.35
CA SER A 63 8.04 1.43 31.38
C SER A 63 7.65 2.75 30.70
N ASP A 64 8.62 3.62 30.41
CA ASP A 64 8.32 4.96 29.91
C ASP A 64 8.09 4.92 28.40
N GLN A 65 7.18 5.75 27.92
CA GLN A 65 6.97 5.97 26.49
C GLN A 65 7.46 7.37 26.13
N LYS A 66 8.34 7.47 25.13
CA LYS A 66 8.79 8.74 24.56
C LYS A 66 8.62 8.71 23.05
N SER A 67 8.35 9.87 22.48
CA SER A 67 8.09 10.05 21.05
C SER A 67 8.96 11.15 20.49
N ALA A 68 9.32 11.02 19.21
CA ALA A 68 10.01 12.06 18.45
C ALA A 68 9.30 12.27 17.11
N GLU A 69 9.00 13.52 16.78
CA GLU A 69 8.42 13.88 15.48
C GLU A 69 9.52 14.18 14.47
N PHE A 70 9.41 13.61 13.27
CA PHE A 70 10.27 13.87 12.13
C PHE A 70 9.42 14.40 10.99
N ILE A 71 9.70 15.63 10.55
CA ILE A 71 8.98 16.25 9.44
C ILE A 71 9.77 15.99 8.17
N ILE A 72 9.14 15.29 7.23
CA ILE A 72 9.65 15.03 5.88
C ILE A 72 8.86 15.91 4.91
N LYS A 73 9.58 16.68 4.09
CA LYS A 73 8.99 17.56 3.08
C LYS A 73 9.54 17.21 1.70
N ASN A 74 8.66 17.17 0.71
CA ASN A 74 9.07 17.20 -0.69
C ASN A 74 9.35 18.64 -1.11
N THR A 75 10.59 18.95 -1.46
CA THR A 75 11.00 20.24 -2.01
C THR A 75 11.19 20.21 -3.53
N GLY A 76 10.99 19.04 -4.15
CA GLY A 76 11.00 18.87 -5.60
C GLY A 76 9.66 19.19 -6.25
N LYS A 77 9.58 19.00 -7.57
CA LYS A 77 8.37 19.32 -8.35
C LYS A 77 7.52 18.09 -8.68
N LYS A 78 8.12 16.90 -8.67
CA LYS A 78 7.42 15.62 -8.89
C LYS A 78 7.04 14.97 -7.56
N PRO A 79 6.02 14.09 -7.52
CA PRO A 79 5.59 13.40 -6.31
C PRO A 79 6.71 12.57 -5.65
N LEU A 80 6.90 12.75 -4.34
CA LEU A 80 7.78 11.93 -3.51
C LEU A 80 7.00 10.74 -2.97
N GLN A 81 7.47 9.53 -3.26
CA GLN A 81 6.91 8.29 -2.71
C GLN A 81 7.81 7.80 -1.58
N LEU A 82 7.23 7.54 -0.41
CA LEU A 82 7.92 6.89 0.71
C LEU A 82 7.47 5.43 0.77
N SER A 83 8.42 4.50 0.77
CA SER A 83 8.17 3.05 0.84
C SER A 83 9.13 2.39 1.82
N ASN A 84 8.83 1.17 2.25
CA ASN A 84 9.68 0.36 3.14
C ASN A 84 10.05 1.06 4.47
N ILE A 85 9.11 1.83 5.04
CA ILE A 85 9.30 2.48 6.34
C ILE A 85 9.31 1.39 7.41
N THR A 86 10.47 1.12 7.98
CA THR A 86 10.70 0.03 8.94
C THR A 86 11.53 0.51 10.12
N THR A 87 11.36 -0.11 11.28
CA THR A 87 12.20 0.09 12.46
C THR A 87 13.18 -1.08 12.59
N SER A 88 14.43 -0.79 12.95
CA SER A 88 15.48 -1.81 13.05
C SER A 88 15.42 -2.61 14.36
N CYS A 89 14.94 -2.01 15.44
CA CYS A 89 14.63 -2.69 16.69
C CYS A 89 13.10 -2.76 16.87
N GLY A 90 12.59 -3.90 17.34
CA GLY A 90 11.19 -4.03 17.76
C GLY A 90 10.81 -3.19 18.99
N CYS A 91 11.74 -2.36 19.47
CA CYS A 91 11.58 -1.47 20.61
C CYS A 91 10.97 -0.10 20.25
N THR A 92 10.74 0.15 18.96
CA THR A 92 10.21 1.42 18.45
C THR A 92 9.07 1.17 17.47
N VAL A 93 8.08 2.06 17.49
CA VAL A 93 6.94 2.06 16.57
C VAL A 93 6.95 3.38 15.81
N ALA A 94 6.89 3.31 14.48
CA ALA A 94 6.79 4.46 13.62
C ALA A 94 5.35 4.64 13.14
N GLN A 95 4.81 5.86 13.24
CA GLN A 95 3.53 6.23 12.67
C GLN A 95 3.76 7.31 11.61
N VAL A 96 3.20 7.11 10.42
CA VAL A 96 3.30 8.06 9.30
C VAL A 96 2.01 8.88 9.24
N ILE A 97 2.15 10.19 9.24
CA ILE A 97 1.02 11.14 9.12
C ILE A 97 1.29 12.04 7.92
N TYR A 98 0.43 11.96 6.90
CA TYR A 98 0.49 12.84 5.73
C TYR A 98 -0.37 14.09 5.95
N ARG A 99 0.26 15.26 5.98
CA ARG A 99 -0.40 16.58 6.02
C ARG A 99 -0.27 17.19 4.63
N GLY A 100 -1.32 17.04 3.82
CA GLY A 100 -1.36 17.43 2.41
C GLY A 100 -1.02 18.89 2.14
#